data_AF-A0A7H8NGG6-F1
#
_entry.id   AF-A0A7H8NGG6-F1
#
_cell.length_a   1.000
_cell.length_b   1.000
_cell.length_c   1.000
_cell.angle_alpha   90.00
_cell.angle_beta   90.00
_cell.angle_gamma   90.00
#
_symmetry.space_group_name_H-M   'P 1'
#
loop_
_entity.id
_entity.type
_entity.pdbx_description
1 polymer ?
#
loop_
_entity_poly.entity_id
_entity_poly.type
_entity_poly.pdbx_seq_one_letter_code
_entity_poly.pdbx_strand_id
1 'polypeptide(L)'
;MPSITAAGRTDSSKGWQEDPDYQGKGIFIDVDTTGNGFNGAFETPIYVTSLGGEGAMWRAVGSSAVYRPTETGFRLYPRHYESSDLTPATAAQFNWYVNWHGTQNF
;
A
#
# COMPACT_ATOMS: atom_id res chain seq x y z
N MET A 1 18.22 19.56 2.14
CA MET A 1 18.24 19.09 3.54
C MET A 1 18.58 17.60 3.51
N PRO A 2 19.27 17.06 4.52
CA PRO A 2 19.51 15.62 4.61
C PRO A 2 18.20 14.83 4.57
N SER A 3 18.20 13.67 3.95
CA SER A 3 17.04 12.79 3.93
C SER A 3 17.43 11.31 3.96
N ILE A 4 16.62 10.49 4.61
CA ILE A 4 16.67 9.03 4.56
C ILE A 4 15.72 8.59 3.44
N THR A 5 16.20 7.72 2.56
CA THR A 5 15.40 7.19 1.46
C THR A 5 15.46 5.68 1.45
N ALA A 6 14.32 5.03 1.29
CA ALA A 6 14.22 3.59 1.11
C ALA A 6 13.09 3.24 0.13
N ALA A 7 13.17 2.06 -0.47
CA ALA A 7 12.15 1.54 -1.36
C ALA A 7 12.02 0.02 -1.18
N GLY A 8 10.83 -0.48 -1.47
CA GLY A 8 10.52 -1.89 -1.31
C GLY A 8 9.20 -2.28 -1.94
N ARG A 9 8.77 -3.50 -1.64
CA ARG A 9 7.56 -4.09 -2.19
C ARG A 9 6.98 -5.12 -1.24
N THR A 10 5.65 -5.21 -1.19
CA THR A 10 5.00 -6.32 -0.49
C THR A 10 5.17 -7.64 -1.24
N ASP A 11 4.98 -8.76 -0.54
CA ASP A 11 4.84 -10.07 -1.18
C ASP A 11 3.65 -10.07 -2.15
N SER A 12 3.85 -10.62 -3.35
CA SER A 12 2.78 -10.81 -4.33
C SER A 12 1.68 -11.70 -3.74
N SER A 13 0.42 -11.36 -4.01
CA SER A 13 -0.80 -12.09 -3.58
C SER A 13 -1.09 -12.16 -2.08
N LYS A 14 -0.22 -11.61 -1.22
CA LYS A 14 -0.33 -11.72 0.25
C LYS A 14 -0.64 -10.40 0.93
N GLY A 15 -1.13 -10.46 2.17
CA GLY A 15 -1.35 -9.31 3.05
C GLY A 15 -2.65 -8.52 2.79
N TRP A 16 -3.34 -8.80 1.68
CA TRP A 16 -4.64 -8.21 1.36
C TRP A 16 -5.73 -8.70 2.30
N GLN A 17 -6.52 -7.77 2.81
CA GLN A 17 -7.64 -8.01 3.71
C GLN A 17 -8.89 -7.32 3.17
N GLU A 18 -10.06 -7.87 3.45
CA GLU A 18 -11.33 -7.23 3.09
C GLU A 18 -11.54 -5.96 3.91
N ASP A 19 -11.98 -4.88 3.26
CA ASP A 19 -12.37 -3.66 3.96
C ASP A 19 -13.76 -3.85 4.60
N PRO A 20 -13.87 -3.92 5.94
CA PRO A 20 -15.14 -4.15 6.62
C PRO A 20 -16.15 -3.03 6.39
N ASP A 21 -15.67 -1.82 6.07
CA ASP A 21 -16.51 -0.66 5.81
C ASP A 21 -17.07 -0.66 4.38
N TYR A 22 -16.57 -1.57 3.52
CA TYR A 22 -16.85 -1.57 2.08
C TYR A 22 -17.28 -2.94 1.52
N GLN A 23 -17.91 -3.79 2.34
CA GLN A 23 -18.70 -4.99 1.98
C GLN A 23 -18.40 -5.60 0.59
N GLY A 24 -17.26 -6.27 0.45
CA GLY A 24 -16.86 -6.96 -0.80
C GLY A 24 -16.38 -6.08 -1.96
N LYS A 25 -16.36 -4.76 -1.83
CA LYS A 25 -16.01 -3.76 -2.88
C LYS A 25 -14.71 -3.01 -2.60
N GLY A 26 -14.02 -3.39 -1.53
CA GLY A 26 -12.78 -2.77 -1.09
C GLY A 26 -11.90 -3.76 -0.36
N ILE A 27 -10.60 -3.55 -0.51
CA ILE A 27 -9.58 -4.25 0.25
C ILE A 27 -8.65 -3.24 0.88
N PHE A 28 -7.91 -3.67 1.88
CA PHE A 28 -6.78 -2.91 2.40
C PHE A 28 -5.54 -3.81 2.52
N ILE A 29 -4.39 -3.15 2.63
CA ILE A 29 -3.12 -3.81 2.93
C ILE A 29 -2.28 -2.89 3.82
N ASP A 30 -1.69 -3.47 4.86
CA ASP A 30 -0.67 -2.83 5.67
C ASP A 30 0.69 -3.10 5.02
N VAL A 31 1.42 -2.03 4.72
CA VAL A 31 2.77 -2.10 4.16
C VAL A 31 3.76 -1.86 5.30
N ASP A 32 4.54 -2.89 5.61
CA ASP A 32 5.63 -2.83 6.59
C ASP A 32 6.88 -2.22 5.95
N THR A 33 7.40 -1.18 6.60
CA THR A 33 8.65 -0.49 6.23
C THR A 33 9.70 -0.57 7.34
N THR A 34 9.47 -1.38 8.37
CA THR A 34 10.43 -1.64 9.45
C THR A 34 11.79 -2.06 8.89
N GLY A 35 12.87 -1.60 9.53
CA GLY A 35 14.23 -1.95 9.15
C GLY A 35 14.82 -1.13 7.99
N ASN A 36 14.08 -0.17 7.43
CA ASN A 36 14.54 0.69 6.34
C ASN A 36 15.19 2.01 6.79
N GLY A 37 15.50 2.13 8.09
CA GLY A 37 16.27 3.24 8.65
C GLY A 37 15.46 4.50 8.99
N PHE A 38 14.14 4.49 8.78
CA PHE A 38 13.27 5.57 9.26
C PHE A 38 13.24 5.63 10.79
N ASN A 39 13.19 6.83 11.34
CA ASN A 39 13.31 7.07 12.77
C ASN A 39 12.10 7.86 13.28
N GLY A 40 11.47 7.38 14.35
CA GLY A 40 10.30 8.03 14.98
C GLY A 40 10.62 9.34 15.71
N ALA A 41 11.89 9.72 15.83
CA ALA A 41 12.31 11.03 16.35
C ALA A 41 12.27 12.16 15.30
N PHE A 42 12.07 11.84 14.02
CA PHE A 42 12.03 12.81 12.91
C PHE A 42 10.61 12.91 12.31
N GLU A 43 10.47 13.66 11.21
CA GLU A 43 9.19 13.77 10.50
C GLU A 43 8.71 12.41 9.99
N THR A 44 7.40 12.22 9.85
CA THR A 44 6.85 11.01 9.23
C THR A 44 7.34 10.88 7.78
N PRO A 45 7.80 9.69 7.33
CA PRO A 45 8.22 9.51 5.94
C PRO A 45 7.09 9.80 4.95
N ILE A 46 7.43 10.49 3.86
CA ILE A 46 6.55 10.68 2.72
C ILE A 46 6.65 9.42 1.86
N TYR A 47 5.55 8.69 1.73
CA TYR A 47 5.47 7.49 0.90
C TYR A 47 4.81 7.79 -0.44
N VAL A 48 5.43 7.30 -1.51
CA VAL A 48 4.86 7.22 -2.86
C VAL A 48 4.70 5.75 -3.21
N THR A 49 3.51 5.38 -3.70
CA THR A 49 3.17 3.98 -3.94
C THR A 49 2.71 3.75 -5.38
N SER A 50 2.87 2.50 -5.84
CA SER A 50 2.25 2.02 -7.07
C SER A 50 1.73 0.60 -6.88
N LEU A 51 0.59 0.30 -7.51
CA LEU A 51 0.03 -1.06 -7.55
C LEU A 51 0.61 -1.81 -8.75
N GLY A 52 1.21 -2.97 -8.49
CA GLY A 52 1.70 -3.89 -9.52
C GLY A 52 1.02 -5.25 -9.42
N GLY A 53 1.16 -6.06 -10.47
CA GLY A 53 0.57 -7.39 -10.57
C GLY A 53 0.59 -7.89 -12.01
N GLU A 54 -0.05 -9.03 -12.26
CA GLU A 54 -0.15 -9.65 -13.58
C GLU A 54 -1.36 -9.16 -14.39
N GLY A 55 -2.29 -8.44 -13.78
CA GLY A 55 -3.44 -7.88 -14.49
C GLY A 55 -4.41 -7.08 -13.63
N ALA A 56 -5.39 -6.45 -14.29
CA ALA A 56 -6.51 -5.75 -13.65
C ALA A 56 -6.16 -4.56 -12.73
N MET A 57 -4.89 -4.13 -12.62
CA MET A 57 -4.52 -2.98 -11.76
C MET A 57 -5.26 -1.68 -12.15
N TRP A 58 -5.59 -1.51 -13.42
CA TRP A 58 -6.38 -0.38 -13.95
C TRP A 58 -7.79 -0.27 -13.35
N ARG A 59 -8.31 -1.35 -12.74
CA ARG A 59 -9.60 -1.35 -12.07
C ARG A 59 -9.53 -0.81 -10.64
N ALA A 60 -8.33 -0.71 -10.07
CA ALA A 60 -8.15 -0.24 -8.70
C ALA A 60 -7.99 1.29 -8.66
N VAL A 61 -8.73 1.92 -7.74
CA VAL A 61 -8.51 3.31 -7.31
C VAL A 61 -8.00 3.33 -5.88
N GLY A 62 -7.38 4.43 -5.45
CA GLY A 62 -6.89 4.58 -4.07
C GLY A 62 -5.55 3.91 -3.78
N SER A 63 -4.90 3.30 -4.77
CA SER A 63 -3.57 2.68 -4.63
C SER A 63 -2.43 3.66 -4.36
N SER A 64 -2.65 4.97 -4.56
CA SER A 64 -1.73 6.06 -4.23
C SER A 64 -2.11 6.85 -2.97
N ALA A 65 -3.23 6.49 -2.32
CA ALA A 65 -3.70 7.18 -1.13
C ALA A 65 -3.12 6.50 0.12
N VAL A 66 -2.08 7.10 0.70
CA VAL A 66 -1.39 6.59 1.89
C VAL A 66 -2.15 7.00 3.16
N TYR A 67 -2.63 6.02 3.93
CA TYR A 67 -3.33 6.23 5.18
C TYR A 67 -2.45 5.89 6.39
N ARG A 68 -2.57 6.69 7.44
CA ARG A 68 -1.90 6.49 8.74
C ARG A 68 -0.39 6.18 8.61
N PRO A 69 0.39 6.98 7.87
CA PRO A 69 1.81 6.73 7.73
C PRO A 69 2.53 6.88 9.07
N THR A 70 3.52 6.02 9.28
CA THR A 70 4.45 6.01 10.40
C THR A 70 5.86 5.72 9.89
N GLU A 71 6.84 5.74 10.78
CA GLU A 71 8.21 5.32 10.48
C GLU A 71 8.33 3.81 10.18
N THR A 72 7.35 3.00 10.59
CA THR A 72 7.38 1.53 10.41
C THR A 72 6.37 1.01 9.40
N GLY A 73 5.49 1.85 8.87
CA GLY A 73 4.56 1.42 7.83
C GLY A 73 3.41 2.37 7.57
N PHE A 74 2.50 1.93 6.71
CA PHE A 74 1.29 2.66 6.33
C PHE A 74 0.23 1.69 5.79
N ARG A 75 -0.98 2.19 5.55
CA ARG A 75 -2.08 1.41 4.95
C ARG A 75 -2.54 2.01 3.63
N LEU A 76 -2.92 1.14 2.69
CA LEU A 76 -3.67 1.53 1.49
C LEU A 76 -5.07 0.91 1.51
N TYR A 77 -6.04 1.59 0.90
CA TYR A 77 -7.41 1.10 0.70
C TYR A 77 -7.81 1.09 -0.78
N PRO A 78 -7.32 0.12 -1.59
CA PRO A 78 -7.80 -0.02 -2.96
C PRO A 78 -9.29 -0.37 -3.03
N ARG A 79 -9.97 0.25 -3.99
CA ARG A 79 -11.38 0.00 -4.32
C ARG A 79 -11.56 -0.24 -5.81
N HIS A 80 -12.64 -0.91 -6.19
CA HIS A 80 -13.00 -1.02 -7.60
C HIS A 80 -13.56 0.31 -8.12
N TYR A 81 -13.07 0.81 -9.26
CA TYR A 81 -13.52 2.10 -9.82
C TYR A 81 -15.03 2.14 -10.15
N GLU A 82 -15.61 1.01 -10.58
CA GLU A 82 -17.05 0.87 -10.87
C GLU A 82 -17.89 0.40 -9.66
N SER A 83 -17.32 0.34 -8.46
CA SER A 83 -18.02 -0.22 -7.27
C SER A 83 -18.48 -1.68 -7.41
N SER A 84 -17.79 -2.45 -8.27
CA SER A 84 -17.88 -3.91 -8.37
C SER A 84 -17.07 -4.59 -7.28
N ASP A 85 -17.17 -5.91 -7.20
CA ASP A 85 -16.46 -6.69 -6.19
C ASP A 85 -14.93 -6.56 -6.36
N LEU A 86 -14.27 -6.22 -5.26
CA LEU A 86 -12.82 -6.25 -5.12
C LEU A 86 -12.53 -6.90 -3.77
N THR A 87 -12.07 -8.14 -3.81
CA THR A 87 -11.81 -8.97 -2.63
C THR A 87 -10.34 -9.37 -2.56
N PRO A 88 -9.85 -9.90 -1.41
CA PRO A 88 -8.50 -10.45 -1.34
C PRO A 88 -8.24 -11.54 -2.38
N ALA A 89 -9.27 -12.32 -2.75
CA ALA A 89 -9.17 -13.33 -3.80
C ALA A 89 -8.90 -12.71 -5.18
N THR A 90 -9.47 -11.55 -5.48
CA THR A 90 -9.16 -10.79 -6.71
C THR A 90 -7.69 -10.37 -6.74
N ALA A 91 -7.18 -9.83 -5.63
CA ALA A 91 -5.78 -9.44 -5.53
C ALA A 91 -4.83 -10.64 -5.65
N ALA A 92 -5.20 -11.79 -5.08
CA ALA A 92 -4.45 -13.04 -5.23
C ALA A 92 -4.48 -13.58 -6.67
N GLN A 93 -5.64 -13.58 -7.32
CA GLN A 93 -5.82 -14.04 -8.71
C GLN A 93 -4.90 -13.30 -9.68
N PHE A 94 -4.71 -11.99 -9.47
CA PHE A 94 -3.88 -11.16 -10.34
C PHE A 94 -2.48 -10.90 -9.78
N ASN A 95 -2.05 -11.64 -8.75
CA ASN A 95 -0.73 -11.52 -8.13
C ASN A 95 -0.38 -10.08 -7.72
N TRP A 96 -1.36 -9.34 -7.17
CA TRP A 96 -1.19 -7.95 -6.80
C TRP A 96 -0.19 -7.76 -5.65
N TYR A 97 0.59 -6.68 -5.75
CA TYR A 97 1.53 -6.21 -4.75
C TYR A 97 1.62 -4.68 -4.79
N VAL A 98 2.15 -4.09 -3.72
CA VAL A 98 2.40 -2.65 -3.62
C VAL A 98 3.90 -2.42 -3.70
N ASN A 99 4.36 -1.61 -4.67
CA ASN A 99 5.68 -1.00 -4.59
C ASN A 99 5.58 0.29 -3.79
N TRP A 100 6.63 0.62 -3.06
CA TRP A 100 6.70 1.84 -2.27
C TRP A 100 8.09 2.46 -2.31
N HIS A 101 8.12 3.78 -2.20
CA HIS A 101 9.30 4.60 -1.99
C HIS A 101 9.01 5.58 -0.86
N GLY A 102 9.84 5.60 0.17
CA GLY A 102 9.74 6.49 1.32
C GLY A 102 10.91 7.46 1.39
N THR A 103 10.62 8.73 1.69
CA THR A 103 11.62 9.77 1.99
C THR A 103 11.31 10.42 3.33
N GLN A 104 12.28 10.49 4.25
CA GLN A 104 12.16 11.13 5.55
C GLN A 104 13.20 12.25 5.69
N ASN A 105 12.75 13.46 6.01
CA ASN A 105 13.65 14.58 6.33
C ASN A 105 14.05 14.54 7.81
N PHE A 106 15.25 15.03 8.11
CA PHE A 106 15.79 15.14 9.47
C PHE A 106 16.79 16.29 9.61
#